data_AF-A0A6N9Q5V8-F1
#
_entry.id   AF-A0A6N9Q5V8-F1
#
_cell.length_a   1.000
_cell.length_b   1.000
_cell.length_c   1.000
_cell.angle_alpha   90.00
_cell.angle_beta   90.00
_cell.angle_gamma   90.00
#
_symmetry.space_group_name_H-M   'P 1'
#
loop_
_entity.id
_entity.type
_entity.pdbx_description
1 polymer ?
#
loop_
_entity_poly.entity_id
_entity_poly.type
_entity_poly.pdbx_seq_one_letter_code
_entity_poly.pdbx_strand_id
1 'polypeptide(L)'
;MLMKSIVDYDCAPTPIDWSWKLENNEVYYDNNCTDYKDHWNEAALAWTYSGSPVNLTLVDSDAAVISVNEVDEVDVTWDGITYPVPSSQKKICILNKNPIERNADVYDYETIVGVATHELGHALGLDHHEDNNCSVMYGATSGREKTTPQDADKNAIKSLYNYDSIDGKSYIVMHASWSRKYSIDRPKELRNLYDDADLVICGEVIEEHGSTPPDNIEDFHAYFTRSKIQIGDILKDLDNNAKGDNILVHQMGGQSCEHFVKHAETTHLRSGEKALIFLKKSKDGSFYYPINEDHSIFMFHKEDELVHLKTKKYFSFMYFLVNFIFNCNNDTRERSTINCNNYSREQIKRKI
;
A
#
# COMPACT_ATOMS: atom_id res chain seq x y z
N MET A 1 -1.59 32.83 -23.34
CA MET A 1 -0.71 31.87 -22.64
C MET A 1 -1.59 31.20 -21.60
N LEU A 2 -2.05 29.98 -21.90
CA LEU A 2 -3.05 29.27 -21.09
C LEU A 2 -2.46 28.92 -19.72
N MET A 3 -3.15 29.37 -18.67
CA MET A 3 -3.02 28.88 -17.29
C MET A 3 -3.16 27.36 -17.31
N LYS A 4 -2.09 26.63 -16.99
CA LYS A 4 -2.20 25.23 -16.58
C LYS A 4 -2.76 25.22 -15.16
N SER A 5 -3.94 24.61 -15.03
CA SER A 5 -4.69 24.43 -13.80
C SER A 5 -3.91 23.60 -12.79
N ILE A 6 -4.02 24.05 -11.54
CA ILE A 6 -4.17 23.30 -10.28
C ILE A 6 -3.69 21.85 -10.34
N VAL A 7 -2.65 21.58 -9.55
CA VAL A 7 -2.06 20.29 -9.25
C VAL A 7 -3.14 19.36 -8.69
N ASP A 8 -3.48 18.30 -9.43
CA ASP A 8 -4.24 17.17 -8.90
C ASP A 8 -3.43 16.56 -7.75
N TYR A 9 -4.01 16.54 -6.55
CA TYR A 9 -3.51 15.70 -5.47
C TYR A 9 -3.72 14.26 -5.91
N ASP A 10 -2.63 13.54 -6.24
CA ASP A 10 -2.72 12.11 -6.60
C ASP A 10 -3.40 11.35 -5.46
N CYS A 11 -4.56 10.76 -5.77
CA CYS A 11 -5.32 9.95 -4.83
C CYS A 11 -4.54 8.69 -4.44
N ALA A 12 -4.48 8.37 -3.15
CA ALA A 12 -3.84 7.13 -2.71
C ALA A 12 -4.59 5.91 -3.28
N PRO A 13 -3.92 4.79 -3.59
CA PRO A 13 -4.60 3.57 -3.98
C PRO A 13 -5.51 3.07 -2.86
N THR A 14 -6.66 2.51 -3.24
CA THR A 14 -7.58 1.88 -2.30
C THR A 14 -6.90 0.77 -1.52
N PRO A 15 -7.04 0.73 -0.18
CA PRO A 15 -6.46 -0.35 0.61
C PRO A 15 -6.99 -1.72 0.15
N ILE A 16 -6.15 -2.74 0.27
CA ILE A 16 -6.42 -4.10 -0.21
C ILE A 16 -6.52 -5.04 0.98
N ASP A 17 -7.58 -5.86 1.01
CA ASP A 17 -7.66 -7.03 1.88
C ASP A 17 -7.33 -8.30 1.08
N TRP A 18 -6.07 -8.73 1.19
CA TRP A 18 -5.57 -9.92 0.50
C TRP A 18 -6.28 -11.21 0.89
N SER A 19 -6.94 -11.27 2.06
CA SER A 19 -7.70 -12.45 2.46
C SER A 19 -9.01 -12.64 1.69
N TRP A 20 -9.40 -11.63 0.92
CA TRP A 20 -10.61 -11.63 0.09
C TRP A 20 -10.33 -11.74 -1.40
N LYS A 21 -9.06 -11.75 -1.81
CA LYS A 21 -8.66 -11.94 -3.21
C LYS A 21 -9.29 -13.21 -3.78
N LEU A 22 -9.94 -13.10 -4.93
CA LEU A 22 -10.39 -14.24 -5.73
C LEU A 22 -9.26 -14.80 -6.59
N GLU A 23 -9.35 -16.08 -6.93
CA GLU A 23 -8.29 -16.79 -7.68
C GLU A 23 -8.09 -16.24 -9.10
N ASN A 24 -9.17 -15.85 -9.77
CA ASN A 24 -9.18 -15.42 -11.17
C ASN A 24 -9.73 -14.00 -11.33
N ASN A 25 -9.33 -13.35 -12.42
CA ASN A 25 -9.85 -12.05 -12.86
C ASN A 25 -11.18 -12.20 -13.64
N GLU A 26 -11.43 -13.35 -14.26
CA GLU A 26 -12.76 -13.77 -14.72
C GLU A 26 -13.58 -14.23 -13.52
N VAL A 27 -14.51 -13.38 -13.08
CA VAL A 27 -15.30 -13.56 -11.87
C VAL A 27 -16.74 -13.85 -12.25
N TYR A 28 -17.21 -15.05 -11.89
CA TYR A 28 -18.61 -15.40 -12.07
C TYR A 28 -19.43 -14.98 -10.86
N TYR A 29 -20.53 -14.28 -11.11
CA TYR A 29 -21.50 -13.93 -10.08
C TYR A 29 -22.91 -14.39 -10.44
N ASP A 30 -23.71 -14.73 -9.42
CA ASP A 30 -25.15 -14.96 -9.55
C ASP A 30 -25.92 -13.81 -8.92
N ASN A 31 -27.07 -13.47 -9.53
CA ASN A 31 -27.91 -12.37 -9.09
C ASN A 31 -29.30 -12.88 -8.73
N ASN A 32 -29.54 -12.98 -7.42
CA ASN A 32 -30.78 -13.50 -6.84
C ASN A 32 -31.78 -12.38 -6.48
N CYS A 33 -31.52 -11.15 -6.93
CA CYS A 33 -32.36 -9.99 -6.62
C CYS A 33 -33.58 -9.89 -7.54
N THR A 34 -34.67 -9.33 -7.02
CA THR A 34 -35.86 -8.95 -7.80
C THR A 34 -35.87 -7.45 -8.08
N ASP A 35 -35.77 -6.62 -7.03
CA ASP A 35 -35.94 -5.17 -7.16
C ASP A 35 -34.63 -4.46 -7.55
N TYR A 36 -33.50 -4.94 -7.05
CA TYR A 36 -32.18 -4.35 -7.35
C TYR A 36 -31.38 -5.10 -8.41
N LYS A 37 -32.05 -5.93 -9.21
CA LYS A 37 -31.40 -6.73 -10.25
C LYS A 37 -30.58 -5.88 -11.22
N ASP A 38 -31.16 -4.79 -11.73
CA ASP A 38 -30.50 -3.93 -12.71
C ASP A 38 -29.33 -3.14 -12.09
N HIS A 39 -29.48 -2.69 -10.85
CA HIS A 39 -28.42 -1.98 -10.12
C HIS A 39 -27.16 -2.85 -9.94
N TRP A 40 -27.33 -4.13 -9.57
CA TRP A 40 -26.21 -5.07 -9.48
C TRP A 40 -25.57 -5.36 -10.83
N ASN A 41 -26.38 -5.50 -11.89
CA ASN A 41 -25.87 -5.73 -13.23
C ASN A 41 -25.03 -4.52 -13.68
N GLU A 42 -25.51 -3.31 -13.46
CA GLU A 42 -24.75 -2.09 -13.76
C GLU A 42 -23.49 -1.95 -12.92
N ALA A 43 -23.56 -2.27 -11.63
CA ALA A 43 -22.38 -2.27 -10.77
C ALA A 43 -21.30 -3.25 -11.24
N ALA A 44 -21.69 -4.43 -11.72
CA ALA A 44 -20.77 -5.39 -12.32
C ALA A 44 -20.16 -4.85 -13.62
N LEU A 45 -20.97 -4.23 -14.49
CA LEU A 45 -20.49 -3.58 -15.71
C LEU A 45 -19.55 -2.40 -15.40
N ALA A 46 -19.80 -1.66 -14.32
CA ALA A 46 -18.92 -0.58 -13.88
C ALA A 46 -17.52 -1.10 -13.56
N TRP A 47 -17.38 -2.24 -12.86
CA TRP A 47 -16.09 -2.88 -12.65
C TRP A 47 -15.46 -3.41 -13.95
N THR A 48 -16.22 -4.15 -14.75
CA THR A 48 -15.76 -4.75 -16.02
C THR A 48 -15.28 -3.71 -17.03
N TYR A 49 -15.97 -2.57 -17.14
CA TYR A 49 -15.68 -1.53 -18.14
C TYR A 49 -14.93 -0.32 -17.59
N SER A 50 -14.57 -0.31 -16.30
CA SER A 50 -13.76 0.77 -15.70
C SER A 50 -12.31 0.83 -16.23
N GLY A 51 -11.83 -0.24 -16.87
CA GLY A 51 -10.40 -0.44 -17.17
C GLY A 51 -9.63 -1.07 -16.01
N SER A 52 -10.34 -1.62 -15.01
CA SER A 52 -9.80 -2.61 -14.09
C SER A 52 -9.61 -3.96 -14.81
N PRO A 53 -8.73 -4.86 -14.30
CA PRO A 53 -8.50 -6.18 -14.89
C PRO A 53 -9.60 -7.22 -14.67
N VAL A 54 -10.56 -6.95 -13.78
CA VAL A 54 -11.57 -7.95 -13.44
C VAL A 54 -12.72 -7.87 -14.43
N ASN A 55 -13.24 -9.02 -14.79
CA ASN A 55 -14.39 -9.18 -15.66
C ASN A 55 -15.47 -9.95 -14.91
N LEU A 56 -16.54 -9.26 -14.54
CA LEU A 56 -17.67 -9.87 -13.85
C LEU A 56 -18.69 -10.37 -14.87
N THR A 57 -18.90 -11.68 -14.88
CA THR A 57 -19.85 -12.35 -15.78
C THR A 57 -21.00 -12.94 -14.98
N LEU A 58 -22.22 -12.57 -15.33
CA LEU A 58 -23.44 -13.13 -14.73
C LEU A 58 -23.62 -14.58 -15.17
N VAL A 59 -23.86 -15.47 -14.20
CA VAL A 59 -24.17 -16.89 -14.44
C VAL A 59 -25.35 -17.34 -13.57
N ASP A 60 -26.07 -18.36 -14.03
CA ASP A 60 -27.15 -19.01 -13.28
C ASP A 60 -26.73 -20.46 -12.95
N SER A 61 -25.67 -20.59 -12.14
CA SER A 61 -25.10 -21.90 -11.78
C SER A 61 -24.26 -21.84 -10.50
N ASP A 62 -23.96 -23.02 -9.94
CA ASP A 62 -23.07 -23.17 -8.78
C ASP A 62 -21.63 -22.68 -9.00
N ALA A 63 -21.25 -22.37 -10.25
CA ALA A 63 -19.94 -21.80 -10.59
C ALA A 63 -19.74 -20.35 -10.10
N ALA A 64 -20.81 -19.65 -9.70
CA ALA A 64 -20.71 -18.30 -9.15
C ALA A 64 -19.90 -18.28 -7.84
N VAL A 65 -18.88 -17.44 -7.79
CA VAL A 65 -18.03 -17.19 -6.62
C VAL A 65 -18.47 -15.95 -5.83
N ILE A 66 -19.27 -15.08 -6.44
CA ILE A 66 -19.97 -13.98 -5.77
C ILE A 66 -21.47 -14.19 -5.93
N SER A 67 -22.23 -14.09 -4.84
CA SER A 67 -23.69 -14.07 -4.89
C SER A 67 -24.22 -12.73 -4.41
N VAL A 68 -24.95 -12.04 -5.30
CA VAL A 68 -25.56 -10.76 -4.99
C VAL A 68 -27.05 -10.94 -4.67
N ASN A 69 -27.47 -10.35 -3.56
CA ASN A 69 -28.78 -10.57 -2.95
C ASN A 69 -29.39 -9.24 -2.47
N GLU A 70 -30.65 -9.30 -2.07
CA GLU A 70 -31.37 -8.18 -1.47
C GLU A 70 -32.19 -8.64 -0.26
N VAL A 71 -32.35 -7.76 0.72
CA VAL A 71 -33.17 -8.00 1.91
C VAL A 71 -33.97 -6.74 2.28
N ASP A 72 -34.89 -6.86 3.22
CA ASP A 72 -35.64 -5.75 3.84
C ASP A 72 -35.50 -5.84 5.36
N GLU A 73 -34.29 -5.56 5.86
CA GLU A 73 -33.95 -5.67 7.28
C GLU A 73 -34.13 -4.32 7.97
N VAL A 74 -35.04 -4.26 8.94
CA VAL A 74 -35.46 -3.00 9.57
C VAL A 74 -34.61 -2.56 10.76
N ASP A 75 -33.90 -3.50 11.39
CA ASP A 75 -33.15 -3.32 12.64
C ASP A 75 -31.64 -3.16 12.39
N VAL A 76 -31.29 -2.65 11.22
CA VAL A 76 -29.91 -2.40 10.80
C VAL A 76 -29.78 -1.03 10.15
N THR A 77 -28.56 -0.54 10.04
CA THR A 77 -28.26 0.79 9.48
C THR A 77 -27.39 0.73 8.22
N TRP A 78 -27.06 -0.47 7.75
CA TRP A 78 -26.30 -0.67 6.52
C TRP A 78 -27.25 -0.78 5.32
N ASP A 79 -26.91 -0.09 4.24
CA ASP A 79 -27.58 -0.11 2.95
C ASP A 79 -26.94 -1.12 1.98
N GLY A 80 -25.65 -1.43 2.18
CA GLY A 80 -24.90 -2.51 1.58
C GLY A 80 -24.11 -3.30 2.62
N ILE A 81 -23.93 -4.60 2.41
CA ILE A 81 -23.00 -5.41 3.20
C ILE A 81 -22.42 -6.56 2.37
N THR A 82 -21.13 -6.85 2.61
CA THR A 82 -20.40 -7.93 1.96
C THR A 82 -19.69 -8.80 2.99
N TYR A 83 -19.82 -10.12 2.88
CA TYR A 83 -19.19 -11.07 3.80
C TYR A 83 -18.77 -12.39 3.11
N PRO A 84 -17.72 -13.08 3.61
CA PRO A 84 -17.33 -14.37 3.07
C PRO A 84 -18.14 -15.49 3.70
N VAL A 85 -18.41 -16.56 2.95
CA VAL A 85 -19.01 -17.78 3.51
C VAL A 85 -17.88 -18.69 4.02
N PRO A 86 -17.70 -18.91 5.34
CA PRO A 86 -16.49 -19.58 5.86
C PRO A 86 -16.24 -21.00 5.33
N SER A 87 -17.29 -21.70 4.91
CA SER A 87 -17.23 -23.07 4.39
C SER A 87 -16.98 -23.16 2.88
N SER A 88 -16.83 -22.03 2.17
CA SER A 88 -16.59 -21.99 0.73
C SER A 88 -15.74 -20.79 0.32
N GLN A 89 -15.31 -20.70 -0.94
CA GLN A 89 -14.71 -19.47 -1.45
C GLN A 89 -15.77 -18.39 -1.82
N LYS A 90 -17.07 -18.67 -1.64
CA LYS A 90 -18.12 -17.73 -2.02
C LYS A 90 -18.14 -16.47 -1.16
N LYS A 91 -18.41 -15.33 -1.81
CA LYS A 91 -18.68 -14.04 -1.18
C LYS A 91 -20.15 -13.70 -1.37
N ILE A 92 -20.81 -13.18 -0.34
CA ILE A 92 -22.20 -12.72 -0.40
C ILE A 92 -22.19 -11.20 -0.31
N CYS A 93 -22.87 -10.55 -1.25
CA CYS A 93 -23.10 -9.11 -1.25
C CYS A 93 -24.60 -8.86 -1.16
N ILE A 94 -25.04 -7.91 -0.34
CA ILE A 94 -26.46 -7.67 -0.07
C ILE A 94 -26.75 -6.17 -0.13
N LEU A 95 -27.81 -5.78 -0.86
CA LEU A 95 -28.45 -4.48 -0.71
C LEU A 95 -29.65 -4.58 0.23
N ASN A 96 -29.82 -3.58 1.11
CA ASN A 96 -30.97 -3.53 2.01
C ASN A 96 -31.99 -2.48 1.56
N LYS A 97 -33.19 -2.96 1.22
CA LYS A 97 -34.32 -2.12 0.80
C LYS A 97 -34.70 -1.10 1.87
N ASN A 98 -34.65 -1.50 3.14
CA ASN A 98 -35.21 -0.69 4.21
C ASN A 98 -34.57 0.71 4.37
N PRO A 99 -33.24 0.84 4.56
CA PRO A 99 -32.59 2.14 4.62
C PRO A 99 -32.62 2.88 3.28
N ILE A 100 -32.57 2.18 2.14
CA ILE A 100 -32.65 2.79 0.81
C ILE A 100 -34.01 3.49 0.62
N GLU A 101 -35.11 2.79 0.88
CA GLU A 101 -36.47 3.33 0.70
C GLU A 101 -36.83 4.40 1.73
N ARG A 102 -36.37 4.25 2.98
CA ARG A 102 -36.60 5.26 4.05
C ARG A 102 -35.93 6.60 3.74
N ASN A 103 -34.85 6.59 2.95
CA ASN A 103 -34.10 7.77 2.56
C ASN A 103 -34.17 8.00 1.05
N ALA A 104 -35.31 7.71 0.41
CA ALA A 104 -35.47 7.77 -1.05
C ALA A 104 -35.17 9.16 -1.66
N ASP A 105 -35.13 10.23 -0.86
CA ASP A 105 -34.68 11.57 -1.28
C ASP A 105 -33.16 11.68 -1.46
N VAL A 106 -32.40 10.77 -0.84
CA VAL A 106 -30.95 10.63 -0.96
C VAL A 106 -30.56 9.55 -1.96
N TYR A 107 -31.34 8.46 -2.05
CA TYR A 107 -31.05 7.33 -2.92
C TYR A 107 -31.73 7.47 -4.28
N ASP A 108 -31.01 8.09 -5.22
CA ASP A 108 -31.32 7.93 -6.63
C ASP A 108 -30.72 6.62 -7.18
N TYR A 109 -31.03 6.33 -8.44
CA TYR A 109 -30.59 5.12 -9.13
C TYR A 109 -29.05 4.96 -9.09
N GLU A 110 -28.32 6.03 -9.41
CA GLU A 110 -26.84 6.03 -9.43
C GLU A 110 -26.25 5.82 -8.04
N THR A 111 -26.89 6.34 -7.01
CA THR A 111 -26.47 6.14 -5.62
C THR A 111 -26.59 4.67 -5.23
N ILE A 112 -27.68 4.01 -5.62
CA ILE A 112 -27.89 2.57 -5.36
C ILE A 112 -26.88 1.73 -6.16
N VAL A 113 -26.62 2.08 -7.44
CA VAL A 113 -25.53 1.47 -8.23
C VAL A 113 -24.19 1.64 -7.52
N GLY A 114 -23.92 2.83 -6.97
CA GLY A 114 -22.69 3.10 -6.23
C GLY A 114 -22.52 2.25 -4.97
N VAL A 115 -23.60 1.96 -4.23
CA VAL A 115 -23.56 1.00 -3.11
C VAL A 115 -23.27 -0.40 -3.63
N ALA A 116 -23.96 -0.86 -4.67
CA ALA A 116 -23.68 -2.16 -5.28
C ALA A 116 -22.23 -2.28 -5.79
N THR A 117 -21.69 -1.23 -6.41
CA THR A 117 -20.29 -1.18 -6.88
C THR A 117 -19.32 -1.25 -5.71
N HIS A 118 -19.60 -0.56 -4.61
CA HIS A 118 -18.82 -0.60 -3.38
C HIS A 118 -18.78 -2.03 -2.80
N GLU A 119 -19.93 -2.69 -2.67
CA GLU A 119 -20.00 -4.05 -2.16
C GLU A 119 -19.27 -5.06 -3.07
N LEU A 120 -19.40 -4.93 -4.39
CA LEU A 120 -18.59 -5.73 -5.32
C LEU A 120 -17.09 -5.46 -5.14
N GLY A 121 -16.69 -4.23 -4.83
CA GLY A 121 -15.29 -3.91 -4.52
C GLY A 121 -14.77 -4.68 -3.30
N HIS A 122 -15.57 -4.83 -2.25
CA HIS A 122 -15.25 -5.70 -1.10
C HIS A 122 -15.16 -7.18 -1.49
N ALA A 123 -16.10 -7.67 -2.30
CA ALA A 123 -16.06 -9.05 -2.78
C ALA A 123 -14.82 -9.33 -3.65
N LEU A 124 -14.31 -8.30 -4.33
CA LEU A 124 -13.05 -8.32 -5.04
C LEU A 124 -11.84 -8.07 -4.11
N GLY A 125 -12.01 -7.80 -2.82
CA GLY A 125 -10.90 -7.67 -1.87
C GLY A 125 -10.28 -6.28 -1.76
N LEU A 126 -11.06 -5.24 -2.04
CA LEU A 126 -10.77 -3.89 -1.56
C LEU A 126 -11.32 -3.68 -0.15
N ASP A 127 -10.61 -2.88 0.64
CA ASP A 127 -11.08 -2.34 1.92
C ASP A 127 -11.51 -0.88 1.73
N HIS A 128 -12.08 -0.26 2.76
CA HIS A 128 -12.56 1.12 2.67
C HIS A 128 -11.45 2.11 2.32
N HIS A 129 -11.79 3.09 1.48
CA HIS A 129 -10.98 4.28 1.24
C HIS A 129 -11.49 5.44 2.12
N GLU A 130 -10.59 6.20 2.73
CA GLU A 130 -10.94 7.29 3.67
C GLU A 130 -11.38 8.59 2.95
N ASP A 131 -10.90 8.83 1.73
CA ASP A 131 -11.27 9.99 0.90
C ASP A 131 -12.52 9.69 0.04
N ASN A 132 -13.54 10.53 0.18
CA ASN A 132 -14.86 10.38 -0.41
C ASN A 132 -15.00 10.85 -1.87
N ASN A 133 -14.03 11.62 -2.38
CA ASN A 133 -13.98 12.10 -3.76
C ASN A 133 -13.03 11.26 -4.65
N CYS A 134 -12.52 10.17 -4.09
CA CYS A 134 -11.31 9.53 -4.60
C CYS A 134 -11.55 8.08 -5.03
N SER A 135 -12.58 7.45 -4.45
CA SER A 135 -12.81 6.02 -4.53
C SER A 135 -14.28 5.71 -4.31
N VAL A 136 -14.80 4.71 -5.03
CA VAL A 136 -16.13 4.14 -4.76
C VAL A 136 -16.16 3.38 -3.41
N MET A 137 -14.98 3.01 -2.90
CA MET A 137 -14.80 2.32 -1.62
C MET A 137 -14.89 3.23 -0.39
N TYR A 138 -15.35 4.48 -0.54
CA TYR A 138 -15.71 5.30 0.61
C TYR A 138 -16.89 4.67 1.38
N GLY A 139 -16.71 4.44 2.68
CA GLY A 139 -17.59 3.61 3.51
C GLY A 139 -18.93 4.25 3.93
N ALA A 140 -19.26 5.45 3.48
CA ALA A 140 -20.52 6.10 3.84
C ALA A 140 -21.23 6.70 2.60
N THR A 141 -22.42 6.21 2.31
CA THR A 141 -23.21 6.61 1.13
C THR A 141 -23.54 8.10 1.11
N SER A 142 -23.94 8.68 2.26
CA SER A 142 -24.29 10.11 2.36
C SER A 142 -23.14 11.08 2.06
N GLY A 143 -21.90 10.61 2.01
CA GLY A 143 -20.73 11.40 1.63
C GLY A 143 -20.02 10.92 0.36
N ARG A 144 -20.46 9.82 -0.24
CA ARG A 144 -19.79 9.21 -1.40
C ARG A 144 -20.04 10.04 -2.65
N GLU A 145 -19.00 10.65 -3.21
CA GLU A 145 -19.12 11.44 -4.44
C GLU A 145 -18.91 10.61 -5.71
N LYS A 146 -18.44 9.37 -5.57
CA LYS A 146 -18.09 8.47 -6.68
C LYS A 146 -18.93 7.20 -6.63
N THR A 147 -19.70 6.95 -7.69
CA THR A 147 -20.55 5.75 -7.83
C THR A 147 -19.93 4.67 -8.70
N THR A 148 -18.79 4.95 -9.34
CA THR A 148 -18.07 4.00 -10.21
C THR A 148 -16.61 3.89 -9.79
N PRO A 149 -15.89 2.81 -10.16
CA PRO A 149 -14.48 2.64 -9.78
C PRO A 149 -13.59 3.77 -10.30
N GLN A 150 -12.83 4.38 -9.40
CA GLN A 150 -11.90 5.48 -9.70
C GLN A 150 -10.47 4.96 -9.91
N ASP A 151 -9.52 5.85 -10.23
CA ASP A 151 -8.12 5.46 -10.43
C ASP A 151 -7.51 4.81 -9.18
N ALA A 152 -7.85 5.28 -7.97
CA ALA A 152 -7.46 4.65 -6.71
C ALA A 152 -7.90 3.18 -6.63
N ASP A 153 -9.16 2.91 -6.99
CA ASP A 153 -9.77 1.59 -6.99
C ASP A 153 -9.17 0.67 -8.06
N LYS A 154 -9.04 1.18 -9.29
CA LYS A 154 -8.47 0.46 -10.41
C LYS A 154 -7.01 0.13 -10.15
N ASN A 155 -6.24 1.02 -9.54
CA ASN A 155 -4.84 0.76 -9.21
C ASN A 155 -4.69 -0.30 -8.11
N ALA A 156 -5.62 -0.31 -7.14
CA ALA A 156 -5.69 -1.35 -6.12
C ALA A 156 -6.08 -2.71 -6.70
N ILE A 157 -7.18 -2.79 -7.48
CA ILE A 157 -7.57 -4.00 -8.20
C ILE A 157 -6.49 -4.44 -9.19
N LYS A 158 -5.77 -3.52 -9.85
CA LYS A 158 -4.61 -3.89 -10.67
C LYS A 158 -3.50 -4.51 -9.84
N SER A 159 -3.23 -3.97 -8.65
CA SER A 159 -2.24 -4.56 -7.74
C SER A 159 -2.67 -5.93 -7.20
N LEU A 160 -3.98 -6.20 -7.18
CA LEU A 160 -4.59 -7.42 -6.64
C LEU A 160 -4.81 -8.52 -7.70
N TYR A 161 -5.31 -8.15 -8.88
CA TYR A 161 -5.75 -9.01 -9.99
C TYR A 161 -5.05 -8.75 -11.32
N ASN A 162 -4.55 -7.52 -11.57
CA ASN A 162 -3.73 -7.22 -12.77
C ASN A 162 -2.23 -7.28 -12.51
N TYR A 163 -1.84 -8.02 -11.49
CA TYR A 163 -0.71 -8.87 -11.75
C TYR A 163 -1.26 -10.11 -12.45
N ASP A 164 -1.68 -9.91 -13.72
CA ASP A 164 -1.60 -10.99 -14.71
C ASP A 164 -0.27 -11.68 -14.42
N SER A 165 -0.30 -13.01 -14.43
CA SER A 165 0.89 -13.78 -14.73
C SER A 165 1.74 -12.98 -15.71
N ILE A 166 2.84 -12.35 -15.29
CA ILE A 166 3.63 -11.53 -16.20
C ILE A 166 3.95 -12.49 -17.33
N ASP A 167 3.43 -12.34 -18.54
CA ASP A 167 3.93 -13.17 -19.65
C ASP A 167 3.85 -14.70 -19.37
N GLY A 168 2.82 -15.18 -18.64
CA GLY A 168 2.71 -16.59 -18.21
C GLY A 168 3.41 -16.98 -16.90
N LYS A 169 3.83 -16.00 -16.09
CA LYS A 169 4.53 -16.23 -14.80
C LYS A 169 3.61 -16.56 -13.63
N SER A 170 4.03 -17.47 -12.76
CA SER A 170 3.33 -17.73 -11.50
C SER A 170 3.60 -16.64 -10.45
N TYR A 171 2.61 -16.38 -9.59
CA TYR A 171 2.69 -15.35 -8.56
C TYR A 171 2.92 -15.96 -7.19
N ILE A 172 4.04 -15.63 -6.55
CA ILE A 172 4.46 -16.18 -5.26
C ILE A 172 4.46 -15.07 -4.22
N VAL A 173 3.72 -15.28 -3.13
CA VAL A 173 3.74 -14.38 -1.97
C VAL A 173 4.56 -15.00 -0.85
N MET A 174 5.57 -14.26 -0.41
CA MET A 174 6.41 -14.63 0.71
C MET A 174 5.99 -13.88 1.97
N HIS A 175 5.96 -14.61 3.08
CA HIS A 175 5.79 -14.07 4.42
C HIS A 175 7.02 -14.43 5.26
N ALA A 176 7.81 -13.43 5.66
CA ALA A 176 8.89 -13.62 6.61
C ALA A 176 8.38 -13.50 8.05
N SER A 177 8.99 -14.29 8.94
CA SER A 177 8.99 -14.01 10.37
C SER A 177 10.31 -13.37 10.73
N TRP A 178 10.28 -12.10 11.16
CA TRP A 178 11.50 -11.41 11.57
C TRP A 178 12.01 -11.91 12.91
N SER A 179 13.33 -12.11 13.02
CA SER A 179 13.98 -12.52 14.28
C SER A 179 13.84 -11.47 15.38
N ARG A 180 13.69 -10.20 15.01
CA ARG A 180 13.47 -9.07 15.91
C ARG A 180 12.42 -8.14 15.33
N LYS A 181 11.50 -7.68 16.17
CA LYS A 181 10.50 -6.66 15.83
C LYS A 181 10.95 -5.31 16.38
N TYR A 182 10.86 -4.25 15.57
CA TYR A 182 11.09 -2.87 15.98
C TYR A 182 9.74 -2.13 16.00
N SER A 183 9.29 -1.74 17.19
CA SER A 183 8.07 -0.93 17.33
C SER A 183 8.46 0.55 17.30
N ILE A 184 8.50 1.13 16.11
CA ILE A 184 9.07 2.46 15.84
C ILE A 184 8.40 3.62 16.62
N ASP A 185 7.20 3.39 17.14
CA ASP A 185 6.48 4.30 18.03
C ASP A 185 7.04 4.33 19.46
N ARG A 186 7.95 3.42 19.79
CA ARG A 186 8.69 3.38 21.06
C ARG A 186 10.12 3.88 20.84
N PRO A 187 10.55 4.97 21.48
CA PRO A 187 11.90 5.52 21.32
C PRO A 187 13.04 4.50 21.50
N LYS A 188 12.89 3.57 22.45
CA LYS A 188 13.87 2.51 22.69
C LYS A 188 13.99 1.55 21.49
N GLU A 189 12.88 1.17 20.87
CA GLU A 189 12.91 0.26 19.72
C GLU A 189 13.38 0.95 18.45
N LEU A 190 13.06 2.24 18.28
CA LEU A 190 13.64 3.05 17.21
C LEU A 190 15.17 3.18 17.39
N ARG A 191 15.65 3.33 18.62
CA ARG A 191 17.09 3.29 18.91
C ARG A 191 17.69 1.93 18.60
N ASN A 192 17.05 0.84 19.00
CA ASN A 192 17.51 -0.50 18.66
C ASN A 192 17.66 -0.68 17.13
N LEU A 193 16.70 -0.19 16.35
CA LEU A 193 16.79 -0.21 14.88
C LEU A 193 18.00 0.60 14.37
N TYR A 194 18.22 1.79 14.93
CA TYR A 194 19.38 2.61 14.61
C TYR A 194 20.71 1.94 14.97
N ASP A 195 20.79 1.32 16.15
CA ASP A 195 21.98 0.61 16.62
C ASP A 195 22.28 -0.60 15.75
N ASP A 196 21.25 -1.32 15.34
CA ASP A 196 21.36 -2.47 14.45
C ASP A 196 21.64 -2.07 12.99
N ALA A 197 21.36 -0.85 12.54
CA ALA A 197 21.71 -0.40 11.18
C ALA A 197 23.22 -0.21 10.98
N ASP A 198 23.76 -0.57 9.82
CA ASP A 198 25.14 -0.24 9.46
C ASP A 198 25.21 1.14 8.78
N LEU A 199 24.11 1.57 8.14
CA LEU A 199 23.98 2.84 7.44
C LEU A 199 22.56 3.38 7.67
N VAL A 200 22.44 4.67 8.02
CA VAL A 200 21.14 5.36 8.13
C VAL A 200 21.24 6.67 7.37
N ILE A 201 20.43 6.80 6.31
CA ILE A 201 20.51 7.92 5.38
C ILE A 201 19.14 8.49 5.06
N CYS A 202 19.11 9.77 4.73
CA CYS A 202 18.11 10.35 3.86
C CYS A 202 18.66 10.31 2.44
N GLY A 203 17.97 9.66 1.51
CA GLY A 203 18.41 9.52 0.12
C GLY A 203 17.28 9.70 -0.88
N GLU A 204 17.67 9.91 -2.13
CA GLU A 204 16.77 9.93 -3.28
C GLU A 204 17.05 8.72 -4.16
N VAL A 205 15.99 8.02 -4.56
CA VAL A 205 16.08 6.91 -5.50
C VAL A 205 16.29 7.51 -6.88
N ILE A 206 17.46 7.30 -7.46
CA ILE A 206 17.83 7.88 -8.76
C ILE A 206 17.64 6.91 -9.92
N GLU A 207 17.51 5.61 -9.64
CA GLU A 207 17.38 4.57 -10.66
C GLU A 207 16.75 3.29 -10.08
N GLU A 208 15.83 2.67 -10.82
CA GLU A 208 15.32 1.32 -10.57
C GLU A 208 16.13 0.33 -11.41
N HIS A 209 16.95 -0.50 -10.77
CA HIS A 209 17.77 -1.53 -11.44
C HIS A 209 16.96 -2.81 -11.72
N GLY A 210 15.73 -2.89 -11.21
CA GLY A 210 14.80 -3.99 -11.45
C GLY A 210 15.18 -5.28 -10.73
N SER A 211 14.54 -6.36 -11.14
CA SER A 211 14.62 -7.66 -10.47
C SER A 211 15.85 -8.45 -10.86
N THR A 212 16.38 -9.21 -9.92
CA THR A 212 17.48 -10.16 -10.15
C THR A 212 17.04 -11.52 -9.67
N PRO A 213 16.63 -12.41 -10.59
CA PRO A 213 16.25 -13.76 -10.20
C PRO A 213 17.49 -14.56 -9.77
N PRO A 214 17.33 -15.54 -8.87
CA PRO A 214 18.36 -16.50 -8.52
C PRO A 214 18.69 -17.44 -9.70
N ASP A 215 19.83 -18.13 -9.61
CA ASP A 215 20.24 -19.16 -10.58
C ASP A 215 19.21 -20.29 -10.70
N ASN A 216 18.62 -20.69 -9.57
CA ASN A 216 17.48 -21.59 -9.53
C ASN A 216 16.20 -20.79 -9.31
N ILE A 217 15.39 -20.67 -10.36
CA ILE A 217 14.20 -19.81 -10.40
C ILE A 217 13.12 -20.18 -9.38
N GLU A 218 13.14 -21.39 -8.81
CA GLU A 218 12.24 -21.86 -7.76
C GLU A 218 12.70 -21.46 -6.34
N ASP A 219 13.91 -20.91 -6.18
CA ASP A 219 14.43 -20.43 -4.90
C ASP A 219 13.84 -19.05 -4.56
N PHE A 220 12.52 -18.99 -4.33
CA PHE A 220 11.78 -17.74 -4.19
C PHE A 220 12.35 -16.78 -3.13
N HIS A 221 12.91 -17.31 -2.05
CA HIS A 221 13.53 -16.53 -0.98
C HIS A 221 14.78 -15.74 -1.42
N ALA A 222 15.37 -16.07 -2.57
CA ALA A 222 16.55 -15.43 -3.12
C ALA A 222 16.21 -14.39 -4.21
N TYR A 223 14.92 -14.07 -4.43
CA TYR A 223 14.52 -12.97 -5.31
C TYR A 223 14.67 -11.62 -4.63
N PHE A 224 15.30 -10.68 -5.33
CA PHE A 224 15.42 -9.29 -4.90
C PHE A 224 15.27 -8.31 -6.06
N THR A 225 14.81 -7.12 -5.72
CA THR A 225 14.68 -5.96 -6.60
C THR A 225 15.65 -4.90 -6.11
N ARG A 226 16.34 -4.28 -7.06
CA ARG A 226 17.43 -3.35 -6.77
C ARG A 226 17.05 -1.95 -7.17
N SER A 227 17.38 -1.01 -6.29
CA SER A 227 17.27 0.42 -6.57
C SER A 227 18.58 1.11 -6.20
N LYS A 228 18.97 2.09 -7.00
CA LYS A 228 20.13 2.93 -6.75
C LYS A 228 19.69 4.19 -6.02
N ILE A 229 20.29 4.43 -4.87
CA ILE A 229 19.96 5.57 -4.02
C ILE A 229 21.17 6.49 -3.97
N GLN A 230 20.96 7.76 -4.32
CA GLN A 230 21.94 8.79 -4.05
C GLN A 230 21.79 9.25 -2.59
N ILE A 231 22.89 9.17 -1.85
CA ILE A 231 22.95 9.58 -0.46
C ILE A 231 22.81 11.10 -0.36
N GLY A 232 21.78 11.54 0.37
CA GLY A 232 21.61 12.92 0.79
C GLY A 232 22.29 13.16 2.14
N ASP A 233 21.50 13.14 3.22
CA ASP A 233 22.02 13.33 4.57
C ASP A 233 22.32 11.98 5.24
N ILE A 234 23.44 11.91 5.97
CA ILE A 234 23.90 10.71 6.65
C ILE A 234 23.67 10.89 8.15
N LEU A 235 22.88 10.00 8.76
CA LEU A 235 22.62 9.99 10.19
C LEU A 235 23.52 8.98 10.91
N LYS A 236 23.83 7.86 10.26
CA LYS A 236 24.79 6.84 10.71
C LYS A 236 25.50 6.28 9.50
N ASP A 237 26.79 6.03 9.63
CA ASP A 237 27.58 5.37 8.60
C ASP A 237 28.81 4.72 9.22
N LEU A 238 29.01 3.44 8.93
CA LEU A 238 30.16 2.67 9.38
C LEU A 238 31.27 2.53 8.32
N ASP A 239 31.03 2.98 7.09
CA ASP A 239 31.90 2.74 5.93
C ASP A 239 32.52 4.01 5.32
N ASN A 240 32.28 5.18 5.92
CA ASN A 240 32.74 6.50 5.43
C ASN A 240 32.23 6.84 4.02
N ASN A 241 30.98 6.47 3.72
CA ASN A 241 30.22 7.02 2.60
C ASN A 241 30.12 8.56 2.72
N ALA A 242 30.07 9.22 1.58
CA ALA A 242 29.90 10.66 1.49
C ALA A 242 28.53 11.04 0.91
N LYS A 243 28.08 12.25 1.24
CA LYS A 243 26.94 12.86 0.58
C LYS A 243 27.19 12.94 -0.93
N GLY A 244 26.21 12.50 -1.71
CA GLY A 244 26.28 12.39 -3.17
C GLY A 244 26.75 11.04 -3.68
N ASP A 245 27.30 10.17 -2.81
CA ASP A 245 27.64 8.80 -3.18
C ASP A 245 26.37 8.02 -3.54
N ASN A 246 26.54 7.00 -4.37
CA ASN A 246 25.46 6.13 -4.77
C ASN A 246 25.62 4.76 -4.13
N ILE A 247 24.54 4.25 -3.55
CA ILE A 247 24.46 2.90 -3.02
C ILE A 247 23.43 2.09 -3.78
N LEU A 248 23.63 0.77 -3.76
CA LEU A 248 22.66 -0.19 -4.27
C LEU A 248 21.90 -0.76 -3.08
N VAL A 249 20.57 -0.62 -3.11
CA VAL A 249 19.67 -1.16 -2.08
C VAL A 249 18.88 -2.33 -2.67
N HIS A 250 18.92 -3.46 -1.97
CA HIS A 250 18.21 -4.69 -2.31
C HIS A 250 16.99 -4.82 -1.42
N GLN A 251 15.81 -4.93 -2.02
CA GLN A 251 14.55 -5.22 -1.33
C GLN A 251 14.05 -6.61 -1.75
N MET A 252 13.47 -7.34 -0.81
CA MET A 252 12.96 -8.69 -1.08
C MET A 252 11.87 -8.71 -2.16
N GLY A 253 11.81 -9.82 -2.91
CA GLY A 253 10.89 -9.98 -4.03
C GLY A 253 11.43 -9.43 -5.34
N GLY A 254 10.78 -9.76 -6.44
CA GLY A 254 11.23 -9.44 -7.79
C GLY A 254 10.51 -10.30 -8.81
N GLN A 255 11.15 -10.53 -9.96
CA GLN A 255 10.55 -11.25 -11.08
C GLN A 255 11.62 -11.96 -11.91
N SER A 256 11.29 -13.12 -12.48
CA SER A 256 12.07 -13.84 -13.48
C SER A 256 11.31 -13.86 -14.81
N CYS A 257 11.58 -14.82 -15.69
CA CYS A 257 10.74 -15.13 -16.85
C CYS A 257 9.55 -16.05 -16.51
N GLU A 258 9.56 -16.72 -15.35
CA GLU A 258 8.52 -17.71 -14.94
C GLU A 258 7.80 -17.36 -13.63
N HIS A 259 8.33 -16.43 -12.84
CA HIS A 259 7.74 -16.06 -11.55
C HIS A 259 7.72 -14.56 -11.34
N PHE A 260 6.69 -14.09 -10.64
CA PHE A 260 6.72 -12.85 -9.88
C PHE A 260 6.66 -13.19 -8.40
N VAL A 261 7.61 -12.67 -7.64
CA VAL A 261 7.75 -12.96 -6.22
C VAL A 261 7.55 -11.66 -5.45
N LYS A 262 6.51 -11.60 -4.62
CA LYS A 262 6.25 -10.47 -3.73
C LYS A 262 6.51 -10.87 -2.30
N HIS A 263 7.25 -10.04 -1.57
CA HIS A 263 7.29 -10.13 -0.11
C HIS A 263 6.15 -9.28 0.49
N ALA A 264 5.38 -9.85 1.41
CA ALA A 264 4.15 -9.23 1.94
C ALA A 264 4.39 -7.92 2.71
N GLU A 265 5.63 -7.68 3.14
CA GLU A 265 6.02 -6.48 3.91
C GLU A 265 7.05 -5.63 3.16
N THR A 266 7.10 -5.74 1.83
CA THR A 266 7.98 -4.95 0.98
C THR A 266 7.19 -4.11 -0.01
N THR A 267 7.50 -2.83 -0.02
CA THR A 267 7.13 -1.86 -1.05
C THR A 267 8.41 -1.44 -1.78
N HIS A 268 8.53 -1.79 -3.06
CA HIS A 268 9.72 -1.45 -3.84
C HIS A 268 9.81 0.06 -4.11
N LEU A 269 10.96 0.63 -3.79
CA LEU A 269 11.29 2.04 -3.96
C LEU A 269 11.37 2.41 -5.45
N ARG A 270 10.75 3.54 -5.81
CA ARG A 270 10.61 4.05 -7.17
C ARG A 270 11.49 5.26 -7.43
N SER A 271 11.91 5.44 -8.68
CA SER A 271 12.71 6.58 -9.08
C SER A 271 12.03 7.92 -8.74
N GLY A 272 12.82 8.86 -8.19
CA GLY A 272 12.36 10.16 -7.70
C GLY A 272 11.85 10.17 -6.25
N GLU A 273 11.64 8.99 -5.64
CA GLU A 273 11.22 8.94 -4.24
C GLU A 273 12.36 9.31 -3.29
N LYS A 274 11.99 10.01 -2.21
CA LYS A 274 12.91 10.38 -1.13
C LYS A 274 12.54 9.65 0.14
N ALA A 275 13.52 9.08 0.82
CA ALA A 275 13.29 8.29 2.02
C ALA A 275 14.40 8.44 3.06
N LEU A 276 14.02 8.34 4.33
CA LEU A 276 14.90 7.98 5.44
C LEU A 276 14.90 6.46 5.59
N ILE A 277 16.08 5.84 5.50
CA ILE A 277 16.22 4.37 5.43
C ILE A 277 17.27 3.87 6.42
N PHE A 278 16.95 2.79 7.14
CA PHE A 278 17.87 2.07 8.02
C PHE A 278 18.32 0.79 7.36
N LEU A 279 19.61 0.73 7.02
CA LEU A 279 20.18 -0.27 6.15
C LEU A 279 21.18 -1.15 6.89
N LYS A 280 21.18 -2.44 6.55
CA LYS A 280 22.27 -3.38 6.80
C LYS A 280 23.10 -3.57 5.55
N LYS A 281 24.39 -3.86 5.74
CA LYS A 281 25.31 -4.18 4.64
C LYS A 281 25.34 -5.68 4.39
N SER A 282 25.46 -6.07 3.13
CA SER A 282 25.77 -7.46 2.77
C SER A 282 27.15 -7.86 3.30
N LYS A 283 27.36 -9.17 3.51
CA LYS A 283 28.61 -9.69 4.07
C LYS A 283 29.84 -9.39 3.22
N ASP A 284 29.69 -9.40 1.90
CA ASP A 284 30.71 -9.06 0.91
C ASP A 284 30.81 -7.55 0.66
N GLY A 285 29.90 -6.76 1.25
CA GLY A 285 29.86 -5.30 1.14
C GLY A 285 29.37 -4.78 -0.22
N SER A 286 28.86 -5.64 -1.10
CA SER A 286 28.44 -5.28 -2.45
C SER A 286 27.11 -4.52 -2.52
N PHE A 287 26.24 -4.66 -1.51
CA PHE A 287 24.96 -3.96 -1.45
C PHE A 287 24.50 -3.70 -0.01
N TYR A 288 23.47 -2.88 0.12
CA TYR A 288 22.71 -2.66 1.35
C TYR A 288 21.29 -3.21 1.23
N TYR A 289 20.64 -3.47 2.35
CA TYR A 289 19.24 -3.90 2.39
C TYR A 289 18.52 -3.30 3.62
N PRO A 290 17.23 -2.95 3.51
CA PRO A 290 16.45 -2.43 4.63
C PRO A 290 16.26 -3.50 5.70
N ILE A 291 16.42 -3.11 6.96
CA ILE A 291 16.14 -4.00 8.09
C ILE A 291 14.63 -4.29 8.14
N ASN A 292 14.23 -5.54 7.96
CA ASN A 292 12.83 -5.95 7.96
C ASN A 292 11.97 -5.17 6.94
N GLU A 293 12.54 -4.83 5.78
CA GLU A 293 11.79 -4.23 4.66
C GLU A 293 11.06 -2.93 5.07
N ASP A 294 9.75 -2.82 4.86
CA ASP A 294 8.96 -1.60 5.10
C ASP A 294 8.99 -1.10 6.56
N HIS A 295 9.48 -1.92 7.51
CA HIS A 295 9.65 -1.54 8.91
C HIS A 295 10.82 -0.56 9.16
N SER A 296 11.71 -0.39 8.19
CA SER A 296 12.91 0.46 8.31
C SER A 296 12.96 1.60 7.30
N ILE A 297 11.83 1.86 6.63
CA ILE A 297 11.74 2.85 5.57
C ILE A 297 10.66 3.88 5.91
N PHE A 298 11.04 5.14 5.77
CA PHE A 298 10.19 6.29 6.00
C PHE A 298 10.24 7.20 4.78
N MET A 299 9.12 7.36 4.09
CA MET A 299 9.04 8.21 2.89
C MET A 299 8.82 9.66 3.28
N PHE A 300 9.48 10.59 2.59
CA PHE A 300 9.17 12.01 2.74
C PHE A 300 7.83 12.31 2.08
N HIS A 301 6.85 12.74 2.88
CA HIS A 301 5.59 13.29 2.39
C HIS A 301 5.72 14.81 2.16
N LYS A 302 6.43 15.49 3.06
CA LYS A 302 6.84 16.91 2.98
C LYS A 302 8.24 17.05 3.59
N GLU A 303 8.86 18.23 3.48
CA GLU A 303 10.25 18.47 3.93
C GLU A 303 10.55 17.95 5.35
N ASP A 304 9.65 18.17 6.32
CA ASP A 304 9.84 17.80 7.74
C ASP A 304 8.92 16.64 8.19
N GLU A 305 8.19 16.01 7.27
CA GLU A 305 7.14 15.02 7.57
C GLU A 305 7.39 13.70 6.82
N LEU A 306 7.57 12.64 7.60
CA LEU A 306 7.89 11.30 7.15
C LEU A 306 6.71 10.35 7.38
N VAL A 307 6.45 9.46 6.44
CA VAL A 307 5.45 8.39 6.54
C VAL A 307 6.16 7.05 6.64
N HIS A 308 5.94 6.33 7.72
CA HIS A 308 6.49 4.98 7.89
C HIS A 308 5.80 4.00 6.93
N LEU A 309 6.56 3.30 6.09
CA LEU A 309 5.99 2.47 5.03
C LEU A 309 5.10 1.35 5.56
N LYS A 310 5.48 0.67 6.65
CA LYS A 310 4.67 -0.44 7.17
C LYS A 310 3.38 0.02 7.85
N THR A 311 3.45 1.02 8.74
CA THR A 311 2.31 1.40 9.60
C THR A 311 1.52 2.58 9.08
N LYS A 312 2.00 3.25 8.02
CA LYS A 312 1.45 4.48 7.44
C LYS A 312 1.32 5.65 8.44
N LYS A 313 2.00 5.55 9.59
CA LYS A 313 2.02 6.60 10.61
C LYS A 313 2.97 7.72 10.20
N TYR A 314 2.60 8.94 10.56
CA TYR A 314 3.39 10.14 10.31
C TYR A 314 4.35 10.44 11.46
N PHE A 315 5.54 10.91 11.13
CA PHE A 315 6.58 11.30 12.06
C PHE A 315 7.22 12.60 11.59
N SER A 316 7.57 13.48 12.53
CA SER A 316 8.42 14.62 12.21
C SER A 316 9.86 14.15 11.99
N PHE A 317 10.57 14.69 11.00
CA PHE A 317 12.00 14.43 10.84
C PHE A 317 12.80 14.75 12.11
N MET A 318 12.38 15.79 12.85
CA MET A 318 12.98 16.19 14.13
C MET A 318 12.93 15.09 15.19
N TYR A 319 11.89 14.24 15.17
CA TYR A 319 11.76 13.11 16.10
C TYR A 319 12.96 12.17 15.99
N PHE A 320 13.46 11.91 14.77
CA PHE A 320 14.62 11.08 14.54
C PHE A 320 15.91 11.78 14.97
N LEU A 321 16.09 13.05 14.61
CA LEU A 321 17.27 13.83 15.03
C LEU A 321 17.42 13.89 16.55
N VAL A 322 16.33 14.11 17.30
CA VAL A 322 16.36 14.13 18.77
C VAL A 322 16.70 12.76 19.35
N ASN A 323 16.12 11.68 18.82
CA ASN A 323 16.32 10.35 19.36
C ASN A 323 17.69 9.74 19.03
N PHE A 324 18.32 10.16 17.92
CA PHE A 324 19.62 9.65 17.46
C PHE A 324 20.79 10.60 17.78
N ILE A 325 20.68 11.89 17.47
CA ILE A 325 21.83 12.81 17.55
C ILE A 325 22.00 13.39 18.96
N PHE A 326 20.90 13.77 19.63
CA PHE A 326 20.99 14.47 20.91
C PHE A 326 21.25 13.56 22.11
N ASN A 327 20.77 12.31 22.05
CA ASN A 327 21.00 11.35 23.12
C ASN A 327 22.36 10.66 23.07
N CYS A 328 23.11 10.76 21.97
CA CYS A 328 24.51 10.29 21.90
C CYS A 328 25.49 11.16 22.72
N ASN A 329 25.12 12.39 23.11
CA ASN A 329 26.00 13.26 23.90
C ASN A 329 26.02 12.93 25.41
N ASN A 330 25.19 12.01 25.88
CA ASN A 330 25.18 11.60 27.29
C ASN A 330 25.91 10.28 27.56
N ASP A 331 26.31 9.53 26.53
CA ASP A 331 27.14 8.33 26.65
C ASP A 331 28.46 8.53 25.89
N THR A 332 29.55 8.62 26.63
CA THR A 332 30.85 9.10 26.16
C THR A 332 31.58 8.17 25.19
N ARG A 333 32.31 8.79 24.24
CA ARG A 333 33.45 8.31 23.42
C ARG A 333 33.14 7.53 22.13
N GLU A 334 32.74 8.25 21.09
CA GLU A 334 33.38 8.14 19.76
C GLU A 334 33.02 9.37 18.92
N ARG A 335 34.01 9.92 18.22
CA ARG A 335 33.86 11.14 17.41
C ARG A 335 33.01 10.82 16.17
N SER A 336 31.73 11.16 16.21
CA SER A 336 30.96 11.31 14.97
C SER A 336 31.42 12.58 14.27
N THR A 337 31.92 12.45 13.04
CA THR A 337 32.26 13.56 12.13
C THR A 337 30.99 14.14 11.50
N ILE A 338 30.00 14.48 12.33
CA ILE A 338 28.90 15.33 11.87
C ILE A 338 29.41 16.76 11.96
N ASN A 339 29.70 17.35 10.79
CA ASN A 339 29.97 18.77 10.66
C ASN A 339 28.65 19.52 10.97
N CYS A 340 28.39 19.79 12.25
CA CYS A 340 27.22 20.49 12.78
C CYS A 340 27.14 21.99 12.37
N ASN A 341 27.68 22.37 11.21
CA ASN A 341 27.72 23.75 10.75
C ASN A 341 26.42 24.26 10.11
N ASN A 342 25.42 23.40 9.86
CA ASN A 342 24.16 23.81 9.22
C ASN A 342 22.95 23.96 10.16
N TYR A 343 23.06 23.53 11.42
CA TYR A 343 22.04 23.81 12.43
C TYR A 343 22.73 24.26 13.71
N SER A 344 22.93 25.57 13.82
CA SER A 344 23.41 26.18 15.06
C SER A 344 22.39 25.94 16.18
N ARG A 345 22.85 25.72 17.41
CA ARG A 345 21.98 25.63 18.61
C ARG A 345 20.99 26.81 18.72
N GLU A 346 21.30 27.95 18.10
CA GLU A 346 20.45 29.13 18.00
C GLU A 346 19.24 28.95 17.06
N GLN A 347 19.37 28.20 15.95
CA GLN A 347 18.25 27.92 15.04
C GLN A 347 17.22 26.97 15.68
N ILE A 348 17.66 26.08 16.57
CA ILE A 348 16.80 25.16 17.33
C ILE A 348 16.06 25.90 18.45
N LYS A 349 16.69 26.89 19.09
CA LYS A 349 16.06 27.71 20.15
C LYS A 349 15.00 28.68 19.65
N ARG A 350 14.98 29.02 18.35
CA ARG A 350 13.97 29.93 17.76
C ARG A 350 12.69 29.22 17.31
N LYS A 351 12.66 27.87 17.34
CA LYS A 351 11.51 27.04 16.95
C LYS A 351 10.91 26.23 18.11
N ILE A 352 11.46 26.37 19.33
CA ILE A 352 10.76 26.12 20.60
C ILE A 352 10.14 27.45 21.00
#